data_AF-A0A2H9KYC1-F1
#
_entry.id   AF-A0A2H9KYC1-F1
#
_cell.length_a   1.000
_cell.length_b   1.000
_cell.length_c   1.000
_cell.angle_alpha   90.00
_cell.angle_beta   90.00
_cell.angle_gamma   90.00
#
_symmetry.space_group_name_H-M   'P 1'
#
loop_
_entity.id
_entity.type
_entity.pdbx_description
1 polymer ?
#
loop_
_entity_poly.entity_id
_entity_poly.type
_entity_poly.pdbx_seq_one_letter_code
_entity_poly.pdbx_strand_id
1 'polypeptide(L)'
;MASIVSLVESIKSTLLSLGPNVSVILIVLGGLTYGLAQTQPAHTRGKWQSLAIGIIIGGIIVAAVTGAAEMIALSSTTLLT
;
A
#
# COMPACT_ATOMS: atom_id res chain seq x y z
N MET A 1 22.64 5.56 22.70
CA MET A 1 21.46 6.40 22.39
C MET A 1 21.42 6.80 20.91
N ALA A 2 22.51 7.32 20.34
CA ALA A 2 22.59 7.70 18.91
C ALA A 2 22.30 6.55 17.90
N SER A 3 22.68 5.30 18.21
CA SER A 3 22.48 4.16 17.30
C SER A 3 21.04 3.65 17.22
N ILE A 4 20.27 3.75 18.30
CA ILE A 4 18.86 3.32 18.32
C ILE A 4 18.02 4.34 17.55
N VAL A 5 18.30 5.63 17.75
CA VAL A 5 17.62 6.71 17.01
C VAL A 5 17.90 6.58 15.50
N SER A 6 19.15 6.33 15.10
CA SER A 6 19.47 6.15 13.68
C SER A 6 18.85 4.90 13.06
N LEU A 7 18.75 3.80 13.81
CA LEU A 7 18.05 2.59 13.38
C LEU A 7 16.55 2.87 13.15
N VAL A 8 15.90 3.53 14.10
CA VAL A 8 14.47 3.86 14.02
C VAL A 8 14.19 4.80 12.84
N GLU A 9 15.05 5.80 12.62
CA GLU A 9 14.95 6.71 11.47
C GLU A 9 15.11 5.96 10.13
N SER A 10 16.03 5.00 10.07
CA SER A 10 16.25 4.17 8.88
C SER A 10 15.06 3.26 8.58
N ILE A 11 14.46 2.66 9.61
CA ILE A 11 13.25 1.84 9.48
C ILE A 11 12.08 2.72 9.00
N LYS A 12 11.88 3.89 9.60
CA LYS A 12 10.85 4.86 9.20
C LYS A 12 11.02 5.27 7.74
N SER A 13 12.23 5.66 7.32
CA SER A 13 12.53 6.05 5.95
C SER A 13 12.22 4.91 4.96
N THR A 14 12.61 3.69 5.32
CA THR A 14 12.31 2.51 4.51
C THR A 14 10.80 2.28 4.40
N LEU A 15 10.05 2.33 5.50
CA LEU A 15 8.60 2.12 5.51
C LEU A 15 7.83 3.19 4.74
N LEU A 16 8.25 4.46 4.84
CA LEU A 16 7.65 5.57 4.11
C LEU A 16 7.90 5.49 2.61
N SER A 17 9.05 4.95 2.18
CA SER A 17 9.32 4.68 0.76
C SER A 17 8.56 3.45 0.24
N LEU A 18 8.40 2.42 1.07
CA LEU A 18 7.87 1.13 0.64
C LEU A 18 6.33 1.12 0.58
N GLY A 19 5.66 1.84 1.48
CA GLY A 19 4.19 1.91 1.54
C GLY A 19 3.52 2.40 0.24
N PRO A 20 3.90 3.56 -0.31
CA PRO A 20 3.31 4.09 -1.54
C PRO A 20 3.62 3.19 -2.74
N ASN A 21 4.85 2.68 -2.82
CA ASN A 21 5.28 1.79 -3.89
C ASN A 21 4.48 0.48 -3.91
N VAL A 22 4.28 -0.16 -2.75
CA VAL A 22 3.47 -1.38 -2.64
C VAL A 22 2.01 -1.11 -2.99
N SER A 23 1.44 0.01 -2.55
CA SER A 23 0.07 0.39 -2.90
C SER A 23 -0.12 0.51 -4.41
N VAL A 24 0.76 1.25 -5.09
CA VAL A 24 0.71 1.42 -6.56
C VAL A 24 0.82 0.08 -7.27
N ILE A 25 1.78 -0.76 -6.85
CA ILE A 25 1.96 -2.10 -7.43
C ILE A 25 0.70 -2.94 -7.27
N LEU A 26 0.07 -2.95 -6.09
CA LEU A 26 -1.16 -3.70 -5.86
C LEU A 26 -2.30 -3.17 -6.73
N ILE A 27 -2.50 -1.86 -6.83
CA ILE A 27 -3.57 -1.30 -7.67
C ILE A 27 -3.37 -1.67 -9.14
N VAL A 28 -2.14 -1.56 -9.66
CA VAL A 28 -1.81 -1.92 -11.04
C VAL A 28 -2.01 -3.42 -11.28
N LEU A 29 -1.47 -4.28 -10.41
CA LEU A 29 -1.65 -5.73 -10.51
C LEU A 29 -3.12 -6.13 -10.42
N GLY A 30 -3.89 -5.49 -9.54
CA GLY A 30 -5.32 -5.69 -9.43
C GLY A 30 -6.06 -5.33 -10.72
N GLY A 31 -5.75 -4.19 -11.33
CA GLY A 31 -6.30 -3.79 -12.63
C GLY A 31 -5.96 -4.78 -13.75
N LEU A 32 -4.71 -5.23 -13.83
CA LEU A 32 -4.28 -6.24 -14.79
C LEU A 32 -5.01 -7.57 -14.58
N THR A 33 -5.14 -8.00 -13.32
CA THR A 33 -5.84 -9.24 -12.96
C THR A 33 -7.33 -9.15 -13.32
N TYR A 34 -7.95 -7.98 -13.15
CA TYR A 34 -9.34 -7.75 -13.57
C TYR A 34 -9.50 -7.83 -15.09
N GLY A 35 -8.55 -7.26 -15.84
CA GLY A 35 -8.50 -7.37 -17.31
C GLY A 35 -8.36 -8.82 -17.77
N LEU A 36 -7.43 -9.56 -17.16
CA LEU A 36 -7.23 -11.00 -17.43
C LEU A 36 -8.45 -11.84 -17.06
N ALA A 37 -9.23 -11.45 -16.05
CA ALA A 37 -10.46 -12.15 -15.70
C ALA A 37 -11.45 -12.22 -16.87
N GLN A 38 -11.45 -11.22 -17.75
CA GLN A 38 -12.35 -11.18 -18.91
C GLN A 38 -12.01 -12.22 -19.97
N THR A 39 -10.73 -12.62 -20.07
CA THR A 39 -10.29 -13.68 -20.99
C THR A 39 -10.55 -15.08 -20.44
N GLN A 40 -10.93 -15.20 -19.17
CA GLN A 40 -11.22 -16.48 -18.54
C GLN A 40 -12.65 -16.98 -18.88
N PRO A 41 -12.84 -18.32 -18.89
CA PRO A 41 -14.16 -18.92 -19.02
C PRO A 41 -15.16 -18.42 -17.98
N ALA A 42 -16.45 -18.37 -18.33
CA ALA A 42 -17.50 -17.80 -17.49
C ALA A 42 -17.59 -18.44 -16.08
N HIS A 43 -17.29 -19.73 -15.96
CA HIS A 43 -17.36 -20.46 -14.68
C HIS A 43 -16.25 -20.09 -13.68
N THR A 44 -15.12 -19.52 -14.13
CA THR A 44 -14.02 -19.07 -13.26
C THR A 44 -13.89 -17.56 -13.21
N ARG A 45 -14.41 -16.82 -14.20
CA ARG A 45 -14.33 -15.36 -14.30
C ARG A 45 -14.67 -14.63 -13.00
N GLY A 46 -15.75 -15.04 -12.33
CA GLY A 46 -16.16 -14.42 -11.06
C GLY A 46 -15.08 -14.51 -9.97
N LYS A 47 -14.38 -15.65 -9.87
CA LYS A 47 -13.29 -15.83 -8.89
C LYS A 47 -12.11 -14.90 -9.17
N TRP A 48 -11.75 -14.74 -10.45
CA TRP A 48 -10.68 -13.84 -10.87
C TRP A 48 -11.03 -12.36 -10.66
N GLN A 49 -12.29 -11.98 -10.89
CA GLN A 49 -12.77 -10.64 -10.60
C GLN A 49 -12.75 -10.35 -9.09
N SER A 50 -13.20 -11.29 -8.25
CA SER A 50 -13.14 -11.14 -6.80
C SER A 50 -11.70 -11.02 -6.29
N LEU A 51 -10.78 -11.84 -6.83
CA LEU A 51 -9.35 -11.74 -6.50
C LEU A 51 -8.80 -10.35 -6.87
N ALA A 52 -9.06 -9.90 -8.10
CA ALA A 52 -8.62 -8.60 -8.59
C ALA A 52 -9.13 -7.45 -7.71
N ILE A 53 -10.42 -7.47 -7.35
CA ILE A 53 -11.03 -6.49 -6.45
C ILE A 53 -10.37 -6.53 -5.07
N GLY A 54 -10.10 -7.71 -4.52
CA GLY A 54 -9.38 -7.86 -3.25
C GLY A 54 -7.98 -7.25 -3.28
N ILE A 55 -7.24 -7.44 -4.37
CA ILE A 55 -5.91 -6.85 -4.57
C ILE A 55 -6.00 -5.31 -4.65
N ILE A 56 -6.97 -4.77 -5.40
CA ILE A 56 -7.17 -3.31 -5.53
C ILE A 56 -7.52 -2.71 -4.17
N ILE A 57 -8.48 -3.29 -3.45
CA ILE A 57 -8.90 -2.80 -2.13
C ILE A 57 -7.73 -2.87 -1.14
N GLY A 58 -6.96 -3.97 -1.14
CA GLY A 58 -5.74 -4.07 -0.35
C GLY A 58 -4.74 -2.94 -0.63
N GLY A 59 -4.52 -2.63 -1.91
CA GLY A 59 -3.68 -1.49 -2.32
C GLY A 59 -4.19 -0.14 -1.81
N ILE A 60 -5.50 0.11 -1.89
CA ILE A 60 -6.12 1.35 -1.39
C ILE A 60 -5.95 1.47 0.14
N ILE A 61 -6.15 0.38 0.88
CA ILE A 61 -5.98 0.36 2.34
C ILE A 61 -4.53 0.69 2.70
N VAL A 62 -3.55 0.09 2.02
CA VAL A 62 -2.13 0.37 2.25
C VAL A 62 -1.82 1.86 2.01
N ALA A 63 -2.31 2.43 0.90
CA ALA A 63 -2.14 3.87 0.64
C ALA A 63 -2.74 4.75 1.74
N ALA A 64 -3.97 4.44 2.19
CA ALA A 64 -4.63 5.22 3.23
C ALA A 64 -3.87 5.17 4.56
N VAL A 65 -3.37 3.99 4.96
CA VAL A 65 -2.60 3.82 6.20
C VAL A 65 -1.26 4.54 6.11
N THR A 66 -0.53 4.39 5.00
CA THR A 66 0.76 5.06 4.82
C THR A 66 0.62 6.58 4.78
N GLY A 67 -0.37 7.10 4.04
CA GLY A 67 -0.64 8.54 3.99
C GLY A 67 -1.05 9.11 5.35
N ALA A 68 -1.89 8.39 6.10
CA ALA A 68 -2.24 8.78 7.46
C ALA A 68 -1.03 8.79 8.40
N ALA A 69 -0.15 7.80 8.30
CA ALA A 69 1.07 7.73 9.11
C ALA A 69 2.02 8.91 8.84
N GLU A 70 2.17 9.31 7.58
CA GLU A 70 2.97 10.47 7.20
C GLU A 70 2.38 11.78 7.75
N MET A 71 1.06 11.96 7.64
CA MET A 71 0.35 13.12 8.19
C MET A 71 0.46 13.24 9.71
N ILE A 72 0.39 12.11 10.42
CA ILE A 72 0.60 12.06 11.87
C ILE A 72 2.03 12.48 12.21
N ALA A 73 3.03 11.94 11.49
CA ALA A 73 4.43 12.28 11.72
C ALA A 73 4.71 13.78 11.54
N LEU A 74 4.19 14.39 10.48
CA LEU A 74 4.32 15.84 10.22
C LEU A 74 3.60 16.69 11.29
N SER A 75 2.42 16.26 11.74
CA SER A 75 1.69 16.95 12.79
C SER A 75 2.41 16.87 14.14
N SER A 76 2.99 15.70 14.46
CA SER A 76 3.76 15.51 15.69
C SER A 76 5.05 16.34 15.74
N THR A 77 5.76 16.53 14.62
CA THR A 77 6.95 17.41 14.61
C THR A 77 6.59 18.86 14.88
N THR A 78 5.41 19.31 14.42
CA THR A 78 4.91 20.67 14.65
C THR A 78 4.51 20.92 16.11
N LEU A 79 4.07 19.88 16.83
CA LEU A 79 3.70 19.96 18.25
C LEU A 79 4.89 19.85 19.21
N LEU A 80 6.05 19.40 18.72
CA LEU A 80 7.27 19.20 19.51
C LEU A 80 8.26 20.37 19.43
N THR A 81 7.96 21.39 18.62
CA THR A 81 8.68 22.67 18.53
C THR A 81 7.91 23.78 19.23
#